data_AF-A0A0S8HBL8-F1
#
_entry.id   AF-A0A0S8HBL8-F1
#
_cell.length_a   1.000
_cell.length_b   1.000
_cell.length_c   1.000
_cell.angle_alpha   90.00
_cell.angle_beta   90.00
_cell.angle_gamma   90.00
#
_symmetry.space_group_name_H-M   'P 1'
#
loop_
_entity.id
_entity.type
_entity.pdbx_description
1 polymer ?
#
loop_
_entity_poly.entity_id
_entity_poly.type
_entity_poly.pdbx_seq_one_letter_code
_entity_poly.pdbx_strand_id
1 'polypeptide(L)'
;MPKIESRVGKINASEEKIFTFLSDFNNFRNLIPEDRVKDWESTEDTCSFSVEGLGRFGLRIIEKEPNKLIKITSDDKTPVSFLLWTQIKEVEENDSRLMITVDVNVNPFMAVMIKNPLQTFVDTLIDQAEKLTF
;
A
#
# COMPACT_ATOMS: atom_id res chain seq x y z
N MET A 1 14.24 -12.03 -6.58
CA MET A 1 12.91 -12.16 -5.94
C MET A 1 11.92 -11.38 -6.78
N PRO A 2 10.67 -11.86 -6.97
CA PRO A 2 9.72 -11.21 -7.85
C PRO A 2 9.24 -9.91 -7.20
N LYS A 3 9.70 -8.78 -7.74
CA LYS A 3 9.10 -7.48 -7.46
C LYS A 3 7.85 -7.31 -8.32
N ILE A 4 6.79 -6.83 -7.71
CA ILE A 4 5.54 -6.48 -8.38
C ILE A 4 5.41 -4.97 -8.29
N GLU A 5 5.32 -4.32 -9.43
CA GLU A 5 5.14 -2.87 -9.54
C GLU A 5 3.71 -2.61 -10.01
N SER A 6 3.01 -1.74 -9.30
CA SER A 6 1.72 -1.24 -9.78
C SER A 6 1.91 -0.42 -11.05
N ARG A 7 0.81 -0.14 -11.74
CA ARG A 7 0.77 1.01 -12.65
C ARG A 7 1.14 2.31 -11.91
N VAL A 8 1.52 3.33 -12.66
CA VAL A 8 1.67 4.69 -12.14
C VAL A 8 0.29 5.35 -12.12
N GLY A 9 -0.09 5.90 -10.96
CA GLY A 9 -1.31 6.69 -10.79
C GLY A 9 -1.07 8.19 -10.83
N LYS A 10 -2.08 8.94 -11.27
CA LYS A 10 -2.10 10.41 -11.21
C LYS A 10 -3.01 10.90 -10.09
N ILE A 11 -2.48 11.72 -9.19
CA ILE A 11 -3.23 12.33 -8.10
C ILE A 11 -3.13 13.85 -8.25
N ASN A 12 -4.28 14.54 -8.25
CA ASN A 12 -4.35 16.00 -8.37
C ASN A 12 -4.14 16.68 -7.00
N ALA A 13 -2.97 16.43 -6.39
CA ALA A 13 -2.53 17.04 -5.15
C ALA A 13 -1.00 17.11 -5.09
N SER A 14 -0.47 17.98 -4.23
CA SER A 14 0.97 18.04 -3.97
C SER A 14 1.48 16.76 -3.31
N GLU A 15 2.76 16.48 -3.49
CA GLU A 15 3.40 15.32 -2.86
C GLU A 15 3.35 15.38 -1.32
N GLU A 16 3.35 16.58 -0.74
CA GLU A 16 3.20 16.82 0.70
C GLU A 16 1.83 16.34 1.24
N LYS A 17 0.74 16.70 0.55
CA LYS A 17 -0.61 16.28 0.95
C LYS A 17 -0.76 14.76 0.87
N ILE A 18 -0.27 14.18 -0.21
CA ILE A 18 -0.31 12.74 -0.46
C ILE A 18 0.53 12.01 0.58
N PHE A 19 1.76 12.47 0.83
CA PHE A 19 2.65 11.88 1.82
C PHE A 19 2.07 11.94 3.22
N THR A 20 1.56 13.11 3.64
CA THR A 20 0.95 13.29 4.96
C THR A 20 -0.17 12.28 5.18
N PHE A 21 -1.07 12.15 4.19
CA PHE A 21 -2.16 11.18 4.25
C PHE A 21 -1.66 9.73 4.32
N LEU A 22 -0.74 9.35 3.42
CA LEU A 22 -0.24 7.98 3.33
C LEU A 22 0.68 7.58 4.49
N SER A 23 1.24 8.57 5.22
CA SER A 23 2.16 8.35 6.34
C SER A 23 1.48 8.05 7.67
N ASP A 24 0.16 8.10 7.72
CA ASP A 24 -0.67 7.79 8.88
C ASP A 24 -1.71 6.73 8.51
N PHE A 25 -1.56 5.51 9.02
CA PHE A 25 -2.48 4.42 8.73
C PHE A 25 -3.90 4.62 9.28
N ASN A 26 -4.16 5.59 10.15
CA ASN A 26 -5.53 5.95 10.52
C ASN A 26 -6.32 6.47 9.31
N ASN A 27 -5.65 6.99 8.30
CA ASN A 27 -6.27 7.45 7.04
C ASN A 27 -6.63 6.29 6.09
N PHE A 28 -6.07 5.09 6.29
CA PHE A 28 -6.17 3.98 5.34
C PHE A 28 -7.52 3.27 5.39
N ARG A 29 -8.32 3.50 6.44
CA ARG A 29 -9.69 3.00 6.50
C ARG A 29 -10.52 3.45 5.29
N ASN A 30 -10.23 4.62 4.72
CA ASN A 30 -10.91 5.13 3.54
C ASN A 30 -10.34 4.58 2.21
N LEU A 31 -9.12 4.03 2.24
CA LEU A 31 -8.46 3.44 1.07
C LEU A 31 -8.78 1.96 0.89
N ILE A 32 -8.95 1.23 1.98
CA ILE A 32 -9.24 -0.21 1.94
C ILE A 32 -10.76 -0.40 1.90
N PRO A 33 -11.30 -1.10 0.88
CA PRO A 33 -12.74 -1.31 0.76
C PRO A 33 -13.33 -2.01 1.99
N GLU A 34 -14.31 -1.38 2.65
CA GLU A 34 -14.92 -1.90 3.90
C GLU A 34 -15.58 -3.28 3.70
N ASP A 35 -15.99 -3.62 2.48
CA ASP A 35 -16.57 -4.92 2.14
C ASP A 35 -15.53 -6.05 2.06
N ARG A 36 -14.23 -5.72 2.02
CA ARG A 36 -13.14 -6.70 1.84
C ARG A 36 -12.37 -7.02 3.11
N VAL A 37 -12.50 -6.22 4.16
CA VAL A 37 -11.73 -6.38 5.40
C VAL A 37 -12.57 -6.30 6.67
N LYS A 38 -12.21 -7.08 7.70
CA LYS A 38 -12.81 -7.08 9.04
C LYS A 38 -11.76 -6.76 10.10
N ASP A 39 -12.18 -6.49 11.33
CA ASP A 39 -11.29 -6.29 12.50
C ASP A 39 -10.21 -5.21 12.29
N TRP A 40 -10.57 -4.08 11.68
CA TRP A 40 -9.63 -2.99 11.45
C TRP A 40 -9.14 -2.36 12.76
N GLU A 41 -7.82 -2.40 12.95
CA GLU A 41 -7.12 -1.71 14.04
C GLU A 41 -5.97 -0.91 13.41
N SER A 42 -5.81 0.37 13.77
CA SER A 42 -4.72 1.21 13.27
C SER A 42 -4.15 2.14 14.34
N THR A 43 -2.88 2.47 14.16
CA THR A 43 -2.17 3.61 14.75
C THR A 43 -1.59 4.43 13.59
N GLU A 44 -0.76 5.44 13.87
CA GLU A 44 -0.06 6.17 12.81
C GLU A 44 0.86 5.24 11.99
N ASP A 45 1.59 4.34 12.65
CA ASP A 45 2.64 3.54 12.01
C ASP A 45 2.28 2.07 11.82
N THR A 46 1.18 1.58 12.40
CA THR A 46 0.74 0.18 12.24
C THR A 46 -0.73 0.07 11.91
N CYS A 47 -1.12 -0.93 11.12
CA CYS A 47 -2.51 -1.34 11.02
C CYS A 47 -2.64 -2.84 10.90
N SER A 48 -3.81 -3.38 11.23
CA SER A 48 -4.12 -4.78 11.02
C SER A 48 -5.59 -4.99 10.70
N PHE A 49 -5.85 -6.02 9.91
CA PHE A 49 -7.18 -6.33 9.39
C PHE A 49 -7.25 -7.80 8.96
N SER A 50 -8.45 -8.36 8.95
CA SER A 50 -8.74 -9.72 8.52
C SER A 50 -9.34 -9.71 7.12
N VAL A 51 -8.80 -10.51 6.20
CA VAL A 51 -9.37 -10.74 4.87
C VAL A 51 -10.00 -12.12 4.83
N GLU A 52 -11.26 -12.20 4.38
CA GLU A 52 -11.99 -13.46 4.31
C GLU A 52 -11.28 -14.47 3.41
N GLY A 53 -11.03 -15.68 3.94
CA GLY A 53 -10.28 -16.74 3.26
C GLY A 53 -8.75 -16.59 3.26
N LEU A 54 -8.19 -15.42 3.62
CA LEU A 54 -6.73 -15.19 3.64
C LEU A 54 -6.15 -14.97 5.05
N GLY A 55 -6.98 -14.69 6.06
CA GLY A 55 -6.54 -14.54 7.46
C GLY A 55 -6.20 -13.10 7.84
N ARG A 56 -5.49 -12.93 8.96
CA ARG A 56 -5.10 -11.62 9.50
C ARG A 56 -3.84 -11.10 8.82
N PHE A 57 -3.90 -9.86 8.35
CA PHE A 57 -2.77 -9.09 7.84
C PHE A 57 -2.45 -7.98 8.85
N GLY A 58 -1.17 -7.72 9.04
CA GLY A 58 -0.68 -6.58 9.79
C GLY A 58 0.43 -5.88 9.01
N LEU A 59 0.39 -4.56 9.01
CA LEU A 59 1.33 -3.68 8.31
C LEU A 59 2.02 -2.79 9.32
N ARG A 60 3.29 -2.49 9.06
CA ARG A 60 4.08 -1.56 9.85
C ARG A 60 4.94 -0.68 8.95
N ILE A 61 4.88 0.63 9.14
CA ILE A 61 5.80 1.57 8.51
C ILE A 61 7.19 1.38 9.10
N ILE A 62 8.20 1.25 8.24
CA ILE A 62 9.59 1.05 8.63
C ILE A 62 10.51 2.18 8.16
N GLU A 63 10.05 3.01 7.22
CA GLU A 63 10.80 4.11 6.65
C GLU A 63 9.84 5.18 6.12
N LYS A 64 10.15 6.44 6.40
CA LYS A 64 9.44 7.62 5.89
C LYS A 64 10.51 8.58 5.35
N GLU A 65 10.56 8.78 4.04
CA GLU A 65 11.28 9.91 3.43
C GLU A 65 10.24 10.98 3.07
N PRO A 66 10.23 12.14 3.74
CA PRO A 66 9.23 13.18 3.54
C PRO A 66 8.98 13.48 2.06
N ASN A 67 7.69 13.51 1.69
CA ASN A 67 7.18 13.84 0.36
C ASN A 67 7.62 12.89 -0.77
N LYS A 68 8.29 11.78 -0.47
CA LYS A 68 8.94 10.95 -1.48
C LYS A 68 8.64 9.46 -1.35
N LEU A 69 8.81 8.89 -0.16
CA LEU A 69 8.75 7.44 0.02
C LEU A 69 8.20 7.05 1.39
N ILE A 70 7.31 6.06 1.38
CA ILE A 70 6.85 5.37 2.59
C ILE A 70 7.10 3.88 2.38
N LYS A 71 7.84 3.26 3.30
CA LYS A 71 8.14 1.82 3.25
C LYS A 71 7.46 1.10 4.37
N ILE A 72 6.85 -0.02 4.04
CA ILE A 72 5.98 -0.83 4.88
C ILE A 72 6.48 -2.27 4.85
N THR A 73 6.36 -2.96 5.98
CA THR A 73 6.55 -4.40 6.06
C THR A 73 5.33 -5.07 6.65
N SER A 74 5.12 -6.32 6.29
CA SER A 74 4.20 -7.23 6.99
C SER A 74 4.66 -7.47 8.44
N ASP A 75 3.74 -7.57 9.38
CA ASP A 75 4.02 -8.06 10.73
C ASP A 75 4.16 -9.59 10.78
N ASP A 76 4.58 -10.12 11.92
CA ASP A 76 4.81 -11.56 12.12
C ASP A 76 3.50 -12.40 12.10
N LYS A 77 2.34 -11.74 12.18
CA LYS A 77 1.02 -12.39 12.15
C LYS A 77 0.51 -12.58 10.73
N THR A 78 1.13 -11.91 9.76
CA THR A 78 0.76 -11.98 8.36
C THR A 78 1.25 -13.30 7.74
N PRO A 79 0.40 -14.04 6.99
CA PRO A 79 0.79 -15.34 6.40
C PRO A 79 1.96 -15.29 5.41
N VAL A 80 2.24 -14.10 4.86
CA VAL A 80 3.26 -13.87 3.85
C VAL A 80 4.11 -12.67 4.27
N SER A 81 5.43 -12.86 4.32
CA SER A 81 6.36 -11.78 4.59
C SER A 81 6.65 -10.98 3.32
N PHE A 82 6.49 -9.66 3.39
CA PHE A 82 6.79 -8.77 2.28
C PHE A 82 7.32 -7.39 2.73
N LEU A 83 7.97 -6.73 1.79
CA LEU A 83 8.25 -5.30 1.82
C LEU A 83 7.41 -4.62 0.75
N LEU A 84 6.76 -3.53 1.13
CA LEU A 84 6.02 -2.66 0.22
C LEU A 84 6.63 -1.26 0.32
N TRP A 85 6.77 -0.55 -0.77
CA TRP A 85 7.04 0.88 -0.72
C TRP A 85 6.21 1.64 -1.72
N THR A 86 5.80 2.83 -1.30
CA THR A 86 5.06 3.77 -2.11
C THR A 86 5.98 4.93 -2.46
N GLN A 87 6.08 5.24 -3.74
CA GLN A 87 6.88 6.35 -4.28
C GLN A 87 5.95 7.45 -4.77
N ILE A 88 6.24 8.67 -4.36
CA ILE A 88 5.50 9.89 -4.73
C ILE A 88 6.46 10.78 -5.51
N LYS A 89 5.95 11.40 -6.58
CA LYS A 89 6.69 12.41 -7.34
C LYS A 89 5.74 13.47 -7.86
N GLU A 90 5.87 14.70 -7.38
CA GLU A 90 5.22 15.85 -8.00
C GLU A 90 5.88 16.15 -9.36
N VAL A 91 5.07 16.33 -10.40
CA VAL A 91 5.53 16.63 -11.76
C VAL A 91 5.21 18.06 -12.18
N GLU A 92 4.13 18.63 -11.63
CA GLU A 92 3.71 20.03 -11.72
C GLU A 92 2.97 20.41 -10.44
N GLU A 93 2.72 21.71 -10.20
CA GLU A 93 2.01 22.18 -9.00
C GLU A 93 0.65 21.47 -8.84
N ASN A 94 0.49 20.73 -7.73
CA ASN A 94 -0.68 19.90 -7.43
C ASN A 94 -0.94 18.77 -8.47
N ASP A 95 0.07 18.32 -9.20
CA ASP A 95 -0.01 17.14 -10.07
C ASP A 95 1.10 16.13 -9.71
N SER A 96 0.72 15.04 -9.04
CA SER A 96 1.65 14.03 -8.54
C SER A 96 1.45 12.66 -9.18
N ARG A 97 2.54 11.89 -9.24
CA ARG A 97 2.57 10.48 -9.66
C ARG A 97 2.80 9.59 -8.45
N LEU A 98 2.02 8.51 -8.35
CA LEU A 98 2.12 7.51 -7.30
C LEU A 98 2.43 6.14 -7.90
N MET A 99 3.34 5.39 -7.28
CA MET A 99 3.59 3.98 -7.64
C MET A 99 3.83 3.16 -6.37
N ILE A 100 3.33 1.93 -6.36
CA ILE A 100 3.53 0.97 -5.28
C ILE A 100 4.38 -0.17 -5.82
N THR A 101 5.40 -0.57 -5.07
CA THR A 101 6.18 -1.78 -5.35
C THR A 101 6.10 -2.72 -4.17
N VAL A 102 5.91 -4.00 -4.44
CA VAL A 102 5.89 -5.07 -3.45
C VAL A 102 6.98 -6.07 -3.77
N ASP A 103 7.83 -6.35 -2.79
CA ASP A 103 8.84 -7.40 -2.80
C ASP A 103 8.42 -8.49 -1.81
N VAL A 104 8.03 -9.64 -2.35
CA VAL A 104 7.48 -10.75 -1.56
C VAL A 104 8.53 -11.84 -1.42
N ASN A 105 8.77 -12.28 -0.18
CA ASN A 105 9.69 -13.36 0.11
C ASN A 105 8.98 -14.72 0.11
N VAL A 106 8.76 -15.26 -1.08
CA VAL A 106 8.10 -16.57 -1.28
C VAL A 106 8.91 -17.46 -2.22
N ASN A 107 8.66 -18.78 -2.15
CA ASN A 107 9.22 -19.72 -3.11
C ASN A 107 8.67 -19.47 -4.54
N PRO A 108 9.38 -19.92 -5.61
CA PRO A 108 8.99 -19.65 -7.00
C PRO A 108 7.60 -20.17 -7.38
N PHE A 109 7.14 -21.25 -6.78
CA PHE A 109 5.82 -21.81 -7.06
C PHE A 109 4.70 -20.90 -6.53
N MET A 110 4.83 -20.45 -5.27
CA MET A 110 3.91 -19.48 -4.67
C MET A 110 3.96 -18.14 -5.40
N ALA A 111 5.14 -17.70 -5.84
CA ALA A 111 5.30 -16.45 -6.60
C ALA A 111 4.38 -16.40 -7.84
N VAL A 112 4.29 -17.49 -8.60
CA VAL A 112 3.41 -17.56 -9.78
C VAL A 112 1.94 -17.48 -9.39
N MET A 113 1.54 -18.12 -8.28
CA MET A 113 0.15 -18.09 -7.80
C MET A 113 -0.28 -16.73 -7.29
N ILE A 114 0.59 -16.03 -6.56
CA ILE A 114 0.24 -14.73 -5.95
C ILE A 114 0.48 -13.54 -6.88
N LYS A 115 1.26 -13.70 -7.96
CA LYS A 115 1.62 -12.59 -8.86
C LYS A 115 0.40 -11.84 -9.39
N ASN A 116 -0.57 -12.55 -9.97
CA ASN A 116 -1.75 -11.90 -10.56
C ASN A 116 -2.67 -11.27 -9.48
N PRO A 117 -3.04 -11.97 -8.39
CA PRO A 117 -3.81 -11.36 -7.30
C PRO A 117 -3.14 -10.13 -6.70
N LEU A 118 -1.82 -10.18 -6.46
CA LEU A 118 -1.07 -9.05 -5.90
C LEU A 118 -0.96 -7.89 -6.89
N GLN A 119 -0.72 -8.17 -8.17
CA GLN A 119 -0.74 -7.14 -9.22
C GLN A 119 -2.09 -6.41 -9.22
N THR A 120 -3.20 -7.15 -9.28
CA THR A 120 -4.54 -6.57 -9.23
C THR A 120 -4.78 -5.78 -7.95
N PHE A 121 -4.29 -6.27 -6.80
CA PHE A 121 -4.42 -5.58 -5.53
C PHE A 121 -3.68 -4.23 -5.53
N VAL A 122 -2.41 -4.20 -5.93
CA VAL A 122 -1.63 -2.95 -5.94
C VAL A 122 -2.16 -1.95 -6.97
N ASP A 123 -2.65 -2.42 -8.12
CA ASP A 123 -3.30 -1.55 -9.11
C ASP A 123 -4.62 -0.98 -8.58
N THR A 124 -5.40 -1.79 -7.85
CA THR A 124 -6.63 -1.32 -7.18
C THR A 124 -6.32 -0.26 -6.12
N LEU A 125 -5.23 -0.40 -5.36
CA LEU A 125 -4.82 0.63 -4.40
C LEU A 125 -4.48 1.95 -5.10
N ILE A 126 -3.84 1.90 -6.28
CA ILE A 126 -3.64 3.10 -7.10
C ILE A 126 -4.99 3.68 -7.53
N ASP A 127 -5.94 2.87 -8.02
CA ASP A 127 -7.29 3.34 -8.40
C ASP A 127 -8.02 4.04 -7.23
N GLN A 128 -7.82 3.59 -5.99
CA GLN A 128 -8.40 4.25 -4.81
C GLN A 128 -7.64 5.53 -4.44
N ALA A 129 -6.31 5.52 -4.55
CA ALA A 129 -5.49 6.69 -4.27
C ALA A 129 -5.79 7.86 -5.23
N GLU A 130 -6.10 7.58 -6.50
CA GLU A 130 -6.51 8.59 -7.48
C GLU A 130 -7.87 9.26 -7.16
N LYS A 131 -8.68 8.65 -6.28
CA LYS A 131 -9.96 9.20 -5.81
C LYS A 131 -9.82 10.02 -4.53
N LEU A 132 -8.63 10.07 -3.93
CA LEU A 132 -8.40 10.89 -2.75
C LEU A 132 -8.63 12.37 -3.09
N THR A 133 -9.35 13.04 -2.19
CA THR A 133 -9.61 14.48 -2.25
C THR A 133 -9.07 15.10 -0.97
N PHE A 134 -8.40 16.25 -1.09
CA PHE A 134 -7.64 16.92 -0.02
C PHE A 134 -7.99 18.39 0.07
#